data_AF-A0A957KTP8-F1
#
_entry.id   AF-A0A957KTP8-F1
#
_cell.length_a   1.000
_cell.length_b   1.000
_cell.length_c   1.000
_cell.angle_alpha   90.00
_cell.angle_beta   90.00
_cell.angle_gamma   90.00
#
_symmetry.space_group_name_H-M   'P 1'
#
loop_
_entity.id
_entity.type
_entity.pdbx_description
1 polymer ?
#
loop_
_entity_poly.entity_id
_entity_poly.type
_entity_poly.pdbx_seq_one_letter_code
_entity_poly.pdbx_strand_id
1 'polypeptide(L)'
;NARLLIVGTLRPEEIDANHPLTALLLNLRATGYLTEIELGPLDIAETARLARQVSAHSIDAGYARHLYQATEGNPFFVVECMRTDAFSDVAPDEASLPMLENAALPSTRLPPTVHAIIRRRLAHLSPAALELASIAGVIGRSFTFNLLAETTSLTEDTLVRALDELWQRRIVRVQDATTYDFSHDQIRAVAYDDVSPVRQRRLHHQVAQALERLHRDGIDEVCGQVAAHYELAGKNDEALAYYRQAAAMANRLFACAESIAYMNKTLSILETSP
;
A
#
# COMPACT_ATOMS: atom_id res chain seq x y z
N ASN A 1 23.55 -37.64 29.74
CA ASN A 1 22.94 -36.99 28.56
C ASN A 1 21.83 -36.05 29.00
N ALA A 2 22.05 -34.74 28.92
CA ALA A 2 21.00 -33.75 29.11
C ALA A 2 20.20 -33.61 27.80
N ARG A 3 18.87 -33.49 27.89
CA ARG A 3 18.02 -33.16 26.74
C ARG A 3 18.08 -31.65 26.53
N LEU A 4 18.44 -31.21 25.32
CA LEU A 4 18.52 -29.80 24.95
C LEU A 4 17.28 -29.42 24.13
N LEU A 5 16.56 -28.38 24.55
CA LEU A 5 15.50 -27.75 23.76
C LEU A 5 16.00 -26.37 23.31
N ILE A 6 15.99 -26.12 22.00
CA ILE A 6 16.34 -24.82 21.42
C ILE A 6 15.04 -24.14 20.99
N VAL A 7 14.83 -22.92 21.47
CA VAL A 7 13.72 -22.06 21.04
C VAL A 7 14.32 -20.87 20.31
N GLY A 8 13.82 -20.59 19.11
CA GLY A 8 14.26 -19.47 18.30
C GLY A 8 13.07 -18.78 17.63
N THR A 9 13.22 -17.51 17.33
CA THR A 9 12.29 -16.74 16.51
C THR A 9 12.91 -16.47 15.15
N LEU A 10 12.10 -16.56 14.12
CA LEU A 10 12.55 -16.45 12.75
C LEU A 10 11.60 -15.56 11.94
N ARG A 11 12.16 -14.77 11.02
CA ARG A 11 11.42 -14.07 9.98
C ARG A 11 11.64 -14.77 8.63
N PRO A 12 10.65 -15.48 8.08
CA PRO A 12 10.79 -16.18 6.81
C PRO A 12 11.25 -15.28 5.67
N GLU A 13 10.82 -14.02 5.65
CA GLU A 13 11.16 -13.01 4.64
C GLU A 13 12.61 -12.51 4.71
N GLU A 14 13.33 -12.81 5.79
CA GLU A 14 14.77 -12.51 5.95
C GLU A 14 15.65 -13.74 5.64
N ILE A 15 15.04 -14.90 5.35
CA ILE A 15 15.72 -16.11 4.89
C ILE A 15 15.57 -16.23 3.39
N ASP A 16 16.66 -16.01 2.67
CA ASP A 16 16.75 -16.42 1.27
C ASP A 16 17.12 -17.91 1.13
N ALA A 17 17.08 -18.42 -0.09
CA ALA A 17 17.41 -19.81 -0.40
C ALA A 17 18.86 -20.21 -0.01
N ASN A 18 19.77 -19.25 0.11
CA ASN A 18 21.18 -19.47 0.43
C ASN A 18 21.50 -19.32 1.92
N HIS A 19 20.52 -18.92 2.74
CA HIS A 19 20.74 -18.68 4.16
C HIS A 19 21.08 -20.00 4.90
N PRO A 20 22.09 -20.01 5.80
CA PRO A 20 22.52 -21.22 6.51
C PRO A 20 21.40 -21.94 7.29
N LEU A 21 20.41 -21.18 7.77
CA LEU A 21 19.25 -21.74 8.48
C LEU A 21 18.36 -22.59 7.57
N THR A 22 18.33 -22.37 6.25
CA THR A 22 17.50 -23.14 5.32
C THR A 22 17.88 -24.62 5.37
N ALA A 23 19.18 -24.93 5.30
CA ALA A 23 19.68 -26.30 5.41
C ALA A 23 19.44 -26.91 6.81
N LEU A 24 19.60 -26.11 7.87
CA LEU A 24 19.37 -26.57 9.24
C LEU A 24 17.89 -26.94 9.47
N LEU A 25 16.97 -26.07 9.07
CA LEU A 25 15.53 -26.27 9.23
C LEU A 25 15.05 -27.47 8.43
N LEU A 26 15.53 -27.66 7.19
CA LEU A 26 15.21 -28.85 6.39
C LEU A 26 15.64 -30.14 7.10
N ASN A 27 16.85 -30.19 7.66
CA ASN A 27 17.34 -31.36 8.38
C ASN A 27 16.55 -31.62 9.67
N LEU A 28 16.22 -30.58 10.45
CA LEU A 28 15.43 -30.72 11.67
C LEU A 28 13.99 -31.17 11.38
N ARG A 29 13.41 -30.69 10.27
CA ARG A 29 12.08 -31.12 9.81
C ARG A 29 12.09 -32.59 9.35
N ALA A 30 13.11 -33.00 8.59
CA ALA A 30 13.26 -34.39 8.14
C ALA A 30 13.49 -35.39 9.28
N THR A 31 14.13 -34.96 10.36
CA THR A 31 14.42 -35.80 11.53
C THR A 31 13.33 -35.77 12.61
N GLY A 32 12.28 -34.96 12.44
CA GLY A 32 11.16 -34.85 13.39
C GLY A 32 11.49 -34.09 14.67
N TYR A 33 12.61 -33.34 14.70
CA TYR A 33 13.03 -32.53 15.86
C TYR A 33 12.64 -31.05 15.74
N LEU A 34 11.80 -30.69 14.77
CA LEU A 34 11.31 -29.33 14.55
C LEU A 34 9.84 -29.22 14.93
N THR A 35 9.49 -28.21 15.72
CA THR A 35 8.12 -27.76 15.92
C THR A 35 8.05 -26.31 15.48
N GLU A 36 7.20 -26.02 14.50
CA GLU A 36 6.99 -24.67 13.98
C GLU A 36 5.65 -24.15 14.47
N ILE A 37 5.66 -22.91 14.96
CA ILE A 37 4.46 -22.18 15.35
C ILE A 37 4.42 -20.95 14.47
N GLU A 38 3.53 -20.96 13.48
CA GLU A 38 3.30 -19.80 12.63
C GLU A 38 2.48 -18.76 13.41
N LEU A 39 3.01 -17.55 13.50
CA LEU A 39 2.33 -16.43 14.15
C LEU A 39 1.69 -15.55 13.09
N GLY A 40 0.36 -15.65 12.97
CA GLY A 40 -0.43 -14.76 12.13
C GLY A 40 -0.61 -13.36 12.75
N PRO A 41 -1.14 -12.41 11.98
CA PRO A 41 -1.60 -11.13 12.53
C PRO A 41 -2.70 -11.36 13.57
N LEU A 42 -2.78 -10.45 14.54
CA LEU A 42 -3.83 -10.46 15.56
C LEU A 42 -5.18 -10.17 14.90
N ASP A 43 -6.24 -10.85 15.32
CA ASP A 43 -7.58 -10.44 14.91
C ASP A 43 -8.01 -9.11 15.56
N ILE A 44 -9.20 -8.60 15.23
CA ILE A 44 -9.73 -7.34 15.78
C ILE A 44 -9.85 -7.40 17.31
N ALA A 45 -10.29 -8.54 17.86
CA ALA A 45 -10.49 -8.71 19.30
C ALA A 45 -9.15 -8.80 20.04
N GLU A 46 -8.18 -9.50 19.46
CA GLU A 46 -6.81 -9.62 19.96
C GLU A 46 -6.05 -8.29 19.87
N THR A 47 -6.26 -7.53 18.80
CA THR A 47 -5.75 -6.17 18.63
C THR A 47 -6.28 -5.26 19.74
N ALA A 48 -7.60 -5.28 19.98
CA ALA A 48 -8.21 -4.52 21.07
C ALA A 48 -7.71 -4.97 22.45
N ARG A 49 -7.49 -6.28 22.64
CA ARG A 49 -6.94 -6.84 23.88
C ARG A 49 -5.52 -6.36 24.13
N LEU A 50 -4.64 -6.42 23.12
CA LEU A 50 -3.27 -5.92 23.22
C LEU A 50 -3.26 -4.41 23.49
N ALA A 51 -4.06 -3.65 22.76
CA ALA A 51 -4.12 -2.20 22.91
C ALA A 51 -4.59 -1.78 24.32
N ARG A 52 -5.56 -2.49 24.92
CA ARG A 52 -5.99 -2.30 26.32
C ARG A 52 -4.92 -2.68 27.36
N GLN A 53 -3.99 -3.55 27.02
CA GLN A 53 -2.86 -3.89 27.91
C GLN A 53 -1.76 -2.83 27.87
N VAL A 54 -1.62 -2.12 26.74
CA VAL A 54 -0.59 -1.09 26.54
C VAL A 54 -1.07 0.30 26.99
N SER A 55 -2.35 0.62 26.79
CA SER A 55 -2.93 1.93 27.11
C SER A 55 -3.91 1.85 28.28
N ALA A 56 -3.94 2.89 29.10
CA ALA A 56 -4.92 3.04 30.18
C ALA A 56 -6.31 3.51 29.68
N HIS A 57 -6.43 3.84 28.39
CA HIS A 57 -7.66 4.36 27.81
C HIS A 57 -8.68 3.25 27.50
N SER A 58 -9.97 3.59 27.61
CA SER A 58 -11.04 2.71 27.16
C SER A 58 -11.03 2.61 25.64
N ILE A 59 -10.80 1.40 25.13
CA ILE A 59 -10.88 1.11 23.70
C ILE A 59 -12.28 0.62 23.38
N ASP A 60 -13.07 1.48 22.74
CA ASP A 60 -14.38 1.11 22.20
C ASP A 60 -14.25 0.29 20.90
N ALA A 61 -15.39 -0.19 20.39
CA ALA A 61 -15.43 -1.04 19.20
C ALA A 61 -15.06 -0.28 17.90
N GLY A 62 -15.34 1.02 17.81
CA GLY A 62 -15.02 1.83 16.64
C GLY A 62 -13.51 2.06 16.54
N TYR A 63 -12.89 2.45 17.65
CA TYR A 63 -11.46 2.61 17.76
C TYR A 63 -10.72 1.29 17.55
N ALA A 64 -11.20 0.18 18.12
CA ALA A 64 -10.61 -1.14 17.88
C ALA A 64 -10.61 -1.53 16.39
N ARG A 65 -11.71 -1.23 15.67
CA ARG A 65 -11.79 -1.49 14.24
C ARG A 65 -10.84 -0.59 13.46
N HIS A 66 -10.79 0.70 13.76
CA HIS A 66 -9.90 1.64 13.09
C HIS A 66 -8.42 1.30 13.36
N LEU A 67 -8.07 0.95 14.59
CA LEU A 67 -6.74 0.49 14.98
C LEU A 67 -6.36 -0.81 14.25
N TYR A 68 -7.28 -1.77 14.16
CA TYR A 68 -7.05 -2.99 13.41
C TYR A 68 -6.88 -2.70 11.91
N GLN A 69 -7.72 -1.86 11.31
CA GLN A 69 -7.60 -1.47 9.90
C GLN A 69 -6.25 -0.82 9.61
N ALA A 70 -5.79 0.04 10.51
CA ALA A 70 -4.53 0.73 10.31
C ALA A 70 -3.30 -0.14 10.57
N THR A 71 -3.36 -1.04 11.55
CA THR A 71 -2.22 -1.88 11.95
C THR A 71 -2.21 -3.24 11.27
N GLU A 72 -3.32 -3.62 10.64
CA GLU A 72 -3.62 -4.93 10.07
C GLU A 72 -3.30 -6.07 11.04
N GLY A 73 -3.51 -5.83 12.34
CA GLY A 73 -3.26 -6.80 13.41
C GLY A 73 -1.78 -6.97 13.78
N ASN A 74 -0.87 -6.13 13.29
CA ASN A 74 0.55 -6.22 13.63
C ASN A 74 0.80 -5.78 15.10
N PRO A 75 1.23 -6.68 16.00
CA PRO A 75 1.39 -6.37 17.42
C PRO A 75 2.31 -5.18 17.71
N PHE A 76 3.38 -5.04 16.93
CA PHE A 76 4.33 -3.94 17.10
C PHE A 76 3.67 -2.60 16.74
N PHE A 77 2.92 -2.55 15.63
CA PHE A 77 2.21 -1.33 15.23
C PHE A 77 1.11 -0.95 16.22
N VAL A 78 0.38 -1.94 16.75
CA VAL A 78 -0.62 -1.72 17.80
C VAL A 78 0.01 -1.05 19.02
N VAL A 79 1.14 -1.58 19.51
CA VAL A 79 1.86 -1.04 20.67
C VAL A 79 2.35 0.38 20.40
N GLU A 80 2.95 0.63 19.23
CA GLU A 80 3.46 1.96 18.89
C GLU A 80 2.34 3.00 18.73
N CYS A 81 1.23 2.64 18.07
CA CYS A 81 0.07 3.53 17.96
C CYS A 81 -0.49 3.92 19.33
N MET A 82 -0.50 2.99 20.29
CA MET A 82 -0.96 3.26 21.66
C MET A 82 0.03 4.08 22.49
N ARG A 83 1.33 4.07 22.15
CA ARG A 83 2.37 4.83 22.87
C ARG A 83 2.44 6.29 22.44
N THR A 84 2.12 6.58 21.19
CA THR A 84 2.27 7.92 20.62
C THR A 84 0.96 8.70 20.52
N ASP A 85 -0.13 8.19 21.09
CA ASP A 85 -1.51 8.73 20.97
C ASP A 85 -1.91 9.09 19.52
N ALA A 86 -1.28 8.44 18.53
CA ALA A 86 -1.33 8.83 17.12
C ALA A 86 -2.71 8.60 16.47
N PHE A 87 -3.60 7.90 17.18
CA PHE A 87 -4.95 7.55 16.74
C PHE A 87 -6.06 8.33 17.42
N SER A 88 -5.73 9.26 18.33
CA SER A 88 -6.71 9.99 19.13
C SER A 88 -7.59 10.99 18.35
N ASP A 89 -7.28 11.27 17.07
CA ASP A 89 -7.85 12.44 16.38
C ASP A 89 -8.34 12.19 14.93
N VAL A 90 -8.73 10.95 14.58
CA VAL A 90 -9.27 10.66 13.24
C VAL A 90 -10.76 10.32 13.34
N ALA A 91 -11.60 11.32 13.06
CA ALA A 91 -12.99 11.08 12.70
C ALA A 91 -13.02 10.29 11.37
N PRO A 92 -13.82 9.22 11.25
CA PRO A 92 -13.96 8.51 9.99
C PRO A 92 -14.65 9.43 8.98
N ASP A 93 -13.91 9.85 7.95
CA ASP A 93 -14.45 10.58 6.82
C ASP A 93 -15.18 9.58 5.90
N GLU A 94 -16.49 9.42 6.11
CA GLU A 94 -17.35 8.48 5.36
C GLU A 94 -17.53 8.86 3.87
N ALA A 95 -16.86 9.90 3.37
CA ALA A 95 -17.05 10.44 2.02
C ALA A 95 -16.09 9.91 0.94
N SER A 96 -15.27 8.90 1.23
CA SER A 96 -14.36 8.34 0.22
C SER A 96 -15.04 7.25 -0.60
N LEU A 97 -15.49 7.62 -1.80
CA LEU A 97 -15.99 6.68 -2.81
C LEU A 97 -14.86 5.70 -3.23
N PRO A 98 -15.18 4.42 -3.47
CA PRO A 98 -14.18 3.35 -3.67
C PRO A 98 -13.25 3.54 -4.89
N MET A 99 -13.62 4.39 -5.86
CA MET A 99 -12.74 4.71 -7.01
C MET A 99 -11.72 5.82 -6.73
N LEU A 100 -11.91 6.64 -5.68
CA LEU A 100 -10.97 7.69 -5.28
C LEU A 100 -9.92 7.20 -4.26
N GLU A 101 -10.10 6.01 -3.67
CA GLU A 101 -9.14 5.40 -2.73
C GLU A 101 -7.76 5.12 -3.36
N ASN A 102 -7.70 4.95 -4.69
CA ASN A 102 -6.43 4.71 -5.37
C ASN A 102 -5.57 5.98 -5.53
N ALA A 103 -6.14 7.18 -5.36
CA ALA A 103 -5.42 8.45 -5.50
C ALA A 103 -5.39 9.32 -4.23
N ALA A 104 -6.35 9.13 -3.31
CA ALA A 104 -6.40 9.86 -2.03
C ALA A 104 -5.89 8.96 -0.89
N LEU A 105 -4.75 9.31 -0.29
CA LEU A 105 -4.23 8.63 0.89
C LEU A 105 -5.05 9.03 2.13
N PRO A 106 -5.51 8.07 2.96
CA PRO A 106 -5.97 8.36 4.30
C PRO A 106 -4.81 9.02 5.07
N SER A 107 -5.06 10.19 5.64
CA SER A 107 -4.06 10.98 6.39
C SER A 107 -3.81 10.40 7.79
N THR A 108 -3.52 9.11 7.89
CA THR A 108 -3.20 8.48 9.16
C THR A 108 -1.71 8.62 9.40
N ARG A 109 -1.31 9.64 10.18
CA ARG A 109 0.10 9.87 10.52
C ARG A 109 0.63 8.66 11.29
N LEU A 110 1.42 7.83 10.62
CA LEU A 110 2.07 6.69 11.26
C LEU A 110 3.02 7.17 12.35
N PRO A 111 3.15 6.44 13.48
CA PRO A 111 4.17 6.72 14.47
C PRO A 111 5.58 6.72 13.81
N PRO A 112 6.48 7.64 14.18
CA PRO A 112 7.82 7.73 13.57
C PRO A 112 8.63 6.42 13.62
N THR A 113 8.40 5.61 14.65
CA THR A 113 9.03 4.29 14.86
C THR A 113 8.59 3.26 13.82
N VAL A 114 7.29 3.25 13.47
CA VAL A 114 6.72 2.41 12.40
C VAL A 114 7.32 2.80 11.05
N HIS A 115 7.33 4.10 10.77
CA HIS A 115 7.93 4.64 9.55
C HIS A 115 9.41 4.25 9.42
N ALA A 116 10.19 4.32 10.51
CA ALA A 116 11.60 3.95 10.49
C ALA A 116 11.85 2.47 10.18
N ILE A 117 11.01 1.56 10.67
CA ILE A 117 11.14 0.12 10.41
C ILE A 117 10.79 -0.22 8.97
N ILE A 118 9.68 0.33 8.46
CA ILE A 118 9.28 0.11 7.06
C ILE A 118 10.35 0.68 6.13
N ARG A 119 10.84 1.90 6.39
CA ARG A 119 11.95 2.51 5.64
C ARG A 119 13.19 1.62 5.68
N ARG A 120 13.53 1.03 6.83
CA ARG A 120 14.64 0.09 6.94
C ARG A 120 14.41 -1.16 6.08
N ARG A 121 13.20 -1.73 6.04
CA ARG A 121 12.87 -2.86 5.17
C ARG A 121 13.04 -2.50 3.70
N LEU A 122 12.51 -1.35 3.27
CA LEU A 122 12.65 -0.86 1.90
C LEU A 122 14.12 -0.59 1.53
N ALA A 123 14.93 -0.11 2.47
CA ALA A 123 16.36 0.15 2.25
C ALA A 123 17.21 -1.10 1.98
N HIS A 124 16.69 -2.32 2.27
CA HIS A 124 17.39 -3.57 1.94
C HIS A 124 17.05 -4.09 0.54
N LEU A 125 16.12 -3.45 -0.18
CA LEU A 125 15.76 -3.82 -1.54
C LEU A 125 16.89 -3.48 -2.52
N SER A 126 16.97 -4.23 -3.63
CA SER A 126 17.77 -3.79 -4.77
C SER A 126 17.30 -2.43 -5.29
N PRO A 127 18.16 -1.64 -5.96
CA PRO A 127 17.77 -0.35 -6.53
C PRO A 127 16.55 -0.43 -7.46
N ALA A 128 16.46 -1.50 -8.27
CA ALA A 128 15.33 -1.74 -9.17
C ALA A 128 14.04 -2.05 -8.40
N ALA A 129 14.10 -2.88 -7.36
CA ALA A 129 12.93 -3.17 -6.53
C ALA A 129 12.46 -1.95 -5.72
N LEU A 130 13.37 -1.12 -5.22
CA LEU A 130 13.02 0.13 -4.55
C LEU A 130 12.37 1.14 -5.50
N GLU A 131 12.89 1.27 -6.72
CA GLU A 131 12.27 2.08 -7.77
C GLU A 131 10.86 1.58 -8.08
N LEU A 132 10.69 0.25 -8.22
CA LEU A 132 9.41 -0.35 -8.52
C LEU A 132 8.40 -0.15 -7.38
N ALA A 133 8.82 -0.30 -6.12
CA ALA A 133 7.98 -0.02 -4.95
C ALA A 133 7.55 1.45 -4.89
N SER A 134 8.43 2.38 -5.28
CA SER A 134 8.10 3.82 -5.36
C SER A 134 7.03 4.08 -6.43
N ILE A 135 7.16 3.48 -7.61
CA ILE A 135 6.19 3.60 -8.71
C ILE A 135 4.85 2.99 -8.30
N ALA A 136 4.85 1.77 -7.76
CA ALA A 136 3.66 1.12 -7.24
C ALA A 136 2.97 1.97 -6.15
N GLY A 137 3.77 2.59 -5.27
CA GLY A 137 3.26 3.50 -4.24
C GLY A 137 2.50 4.70 -4.80
N VAL A 138 2.94 5.22 -5.96
CA VAL A 138 2.26 6.30 -6.69
C VAL A 138 1.02 5.82 -7.42
N ILE A 139 1.02 4.60 -7.97
CA ILE A 139 -0.14 4.03 -8.69
C ILE A 139 -1.34 3.85 -7.76
N GLY A 140 -1.11 3.34 -6.55
CA GLY A 140 -2.18 3.09 -5.58
C GLY A 140 -2.03 1.74 -4.89
N ARG A 141 -3.14 1.23 -4.35
CA ARG A 141 -3.18 -0.02 -3.59
C ARG A 141 -2.92 -1.24 -4.51
N SER A 142 -3.72 -1.37 -5.55
CA SER A 142 -3.62 -2.44 -6.54
C SER A 142 -3.03 -1.95 -7.87
N PHE A 143 -2.23 -2.79 -8.51
CA PHE A 143 -1.58 -2.48 -9.77
C PHE A 143 -1.29 -3.75 -10.58
N THR A 144 -1.13 -3.59 -11.90
CA THR A 144 -0.83 -4.69 -12.82
C THR A 144 0.63 -4.64 -13.29
N PHE A 145 1.15 -5.78 -13.74
CA PHE A 145 2.48 -5.85 -14.35
C PHE A 145 2.61 -4.90 -15.56
N ASN A 146 1.58 -4.87 -16.42
CA ASN A 146 1.59 -4.03 -17.62
C ASN A 146 1.66 -2.54 -17.29
N LEU A 147 0.95 -2.09 -16.24
CA LEU A 147 1.01 -0.70 -15.80
C LEU A 147 2.41 -0.33 -15.26
N LEU A 148 3.04 -1.23 -14.51
CA LEU A 148 4.42 -1.04 -14.06
C LEU A 148 5.38 -0.98 -15.26
N ALA A 149 5.24 -1.89 -16.21
CA ALA A 149 6.06 -1.96 -17.42
C ALA A 149 5.98 -0.68 -18.27
N GLU A 150 4.78 -0.11 -18.44
CA GLU A 150 4.56 1.13 -19.20
C GLU A 150 5.04 2.39 -18.48
N THR A 151 5.14 2.35 -17.15
CA THR A 151 5.54 3.50 -16.32
C THR A 151 7.06 3.54 -16.08
N THR A 152 7.69 2.37 -15.99
CA THR A 152 9.12 2.23 -15.73
C THR A 152 9.96 2.26 -17.01
N SER A 153 11.25 2.55 -16.88
CA SER A 153 12.24 2.38 -17.95
C SER A 153 13.07 1.10 -17.81
N LEU A 154 12.73 0.23 -16.84
CA LEU A 154 13.39 -1.06 -16.65
C LEU A 154 13.08 -2.00 -17.83
N THR A 155 14.06 -2.86 -18.16
CA THR A 155 13.80 -3.98 -19.07
C THR A 155 12.83 -4.96 -18.42
N GLU A 156 12.08 -5.70 -19.23
CA GLU A 156 11.12 -6.71 -18.75
C GLU A 156 11.77 -7.70 -17.78
N ASP A 157 12.95 -8.24 -18.10
CA ASP A 157 13.72 -9.13 -17.22
C ASP A 157 14.04 -8.49 -15.86
N THR A 158 14.39 -7.20 -15.86
CA THR A 158 14.72 -6.49 -14.62
C THR A 158 13.46 -6.21 -13.81
N LEU A 159 12.36 -5.86 -14.48
CA LEU A 159 11.06 -5.65 -13.86
C LEU A 159 10.54 -6.94 -13.19
N VAL A 160 10.63 -8.08 -13.87
CA VAL A 160 10.22 -9.39 -13.33
C VAL A 160 11.04 -9.71 -12.07
N ARG A 161 12.36 -9.57 -12.11
CA ARG A 161 13.22 -9.82 -10.95
C ARG A 161 12.94 -8.89 -9.79
N ALA A 162 12.71 -7.60 -10.07
CA ALA A 162 12.36 -6.62 -9.06
C ALA A 162 11.01 -6.95 -8.40
N LEU A 163 10.00 -7.33 -9.20
CA LEU A 163 8.69 -7.70 -8.68
C LEU A 163 8.74 -9.01 -7.87
N ASP A 164 9.53 -9.99 -8.31
CA ASP A 164 9.78 -11.23 -7.56
C ASP A 164 10.46 -10.94 -6.21
N GLU A 165 11.45 -10.04 -6.17
CA GLU A 165 12.06 -9.60 -4.91
C GLU A 165 11.03 -8.94 -3.96
N LEU A 166 10.17 -8.06 -4.49
CA LEU A 166 9.12 -7.44 -3.68
C LEU A 166 8.14 -8.48 -3.12
N TRP A 167 7.80 -9.51 -3.90
CA TRP A 167 6.92 -10.60 -3.49
C TRP A 167 7.58 -11.49 -2.42
N GLN A 168 8.81 -11.94 -2.65
CA GLN A 168 9.59 -12.77 -1.71
C GLN A 168 9.76 -12.08 -0.36
N ARG A 169 10.00 -10.76 -0.35
CA ARG A 169 10.17 -9.96 0.87
C ARG A 169 8.86 -9.51 1.51
N ARG A 170 7.71 -10.00 1.02
CA ARG A 170 6.36 -9.66 1.52
C ARG A 170 6.11 -8.15 1.54
N ILE A 171 6.58 -7.45 0.51
CA ILE A 171 6.25 -6.04 0.24
C ILE A 171 4.97 -5.99 -0.58
N VAL A 172 4.85 -6.86 -1.58
CA VAL A 172 3.66 -7.02 -2.43
C VAL A 172 3.13 -8.45 -2.33
N ARG A 173 1.83 -8.61 -2.61
CA ARG A 173 1.14 -9.90 -2.67
C ARG A 173 0.36 -9.99 -3.98
N VAL A 174 0.13 -11.22 -4.42
CA VAL A 174 -0.72 -11.50 -5.59
C VAL A 174 -2.18 -11.49 -5.10
N GLN A 175 -3.01 -10.62 -5.69
CA GLN A 175 -4.44 -10.54 -5.39
C GLN A 175 -5.25 -11.47 -6.31
N ASP A 176 -4.94 -11.45 -7.61
CA ASP A 176 -5.52 -12.31 -8.64
C ASP A 176 -4.44 -12.69 -9.67
N ALA A 177 -4.81 -13.32 -10.79
CA ALA A 177 -3.86 -13.79 -11.79
C ALA A 177 -2.97 -12.69 -12.41
N THR A 178 -3.40 -11.42 -12.37
CA THR A 178 -2.73 -10.30 -13.06
C THR A 178 -2.49 -9.07 -12.17
N THR A 179 -3.09 -9.05 -11.00
CA THR A 179 -3.11 -7.91 -10.08
C THR A 179 -2.29 -8.20 -8.84
N TYR A 180 -1.46 -7.22 -8.50
CA TYR A 180 -0.66 -7.18 -7.30
C TYR A 180 -1.21 -6.10 -6.37
N ASP A 181 -1.08 -6.34 -5.07
CA ASP A 181 -1.43 -5.40 -4.03
C ASP A 181 -0.23 -5.23 -3.09
N PHE A 182 -0.11 -4.08 -2.43
CA PHE A 182 0.79 -3.99 -1.30
C PHE A 182 0.34 -4.98 -0.22
N SER A 183 1.31 -5.60 0.44
CA SER A 183 0.98 -6.53 1.53
C SER A 183 0.30 -5.81 2.69
N HIS A 184 0.62 -4.53 2.90
CA HIS A 184 0.05 -3.65 3.90
C HIS A 184 -0.01 -2.21 3.39
N ASP A 185 -1.08 -1.47 3.72
CA ASP A 185 -1.26 -0.07 3.27
C ASP A 185 -0.15 0.86 3.78
N GLN A 186 0.43 0.57 4.96
CA GLN A 186 1.53 1.35 5.53
C GLN A 186 2.82 1.27 4.71
N ILE A 187 3.07 0.13 4.06
CA ILE A 187 4.26 -0.05 3.23
C ILE A 187 4.14 0.83 1.98
N ARG A 188 2.92 0.90 1.40
CA ARG A 188 2.61 1.83 0.30
C ARG A 188 2.87 3.28 0.71
N ALA A 189 2.33 3.69 1.86
CA ALA A 189 2.47 5.06 2.35
C ALA A 189 3.94 5.46 2.51
N VAL A 190 4.76 4.64 3.16
CA VAL A 190 6.19 4.93 3.31
C VAL A 190 6.93 4.90 1.98
N ALA A 191 6.60 3.96 1.08
CA ALA A 191 7.20 3.91 -0.26
C ALA A 191 6.86 5.15 -1.10
N TYR A 192 5.68 5.74 -0.90
CA TYR A 192 5.25 7.00 -1.53
C TYR A 192 5.91 8.23 -0.90
N ASP A 193 5.92 8.31 0.44
CA ASP A 193 6.43 9.46 1.21
C ASP A 193 7.95 9.62 1.10
N ASP A 194 8.68 8.52 0.89
CA ASP A 194 10.13 8.56 0.63
C ASP A 194 10.48 9.11 -0.77
N VAL A 195 9.49 9.32 -1.64
CA VAL A 195 9.66 9.95 -2.95
C VAL A 195 9.58 11.47 -2.80
N SER A 196 10.58 12.20 -3.31
CA SER A 196 10.55 13.66 -3.26
C SER A 196 9.33 14.24 -4.01
N PRO A 197 8.76 15.39 -3.60
CA PRO A 197 7.55 15.95 -4.22
C PRO A 197 7.67 16.18 -5.73
N VAL A 198 8.86 16.56 -6.21
CA VAL A 198 9.12 16.73 -7.65
C VAL A 198 9.06 15.40 -8.39
N ARG A 199 9.61 14.33 -7.79
CA ARG A 199 9.57 12.99 -8.36
C ARG A 199 8.17 12.40 -8.28
N GLN A 200 7.41 12.66 -7.21
CA GLN A 200 6.00 12.27 -7.11
C GLN A 200 5.20 12.86 -8.27
N ARG A 201 5.26 14.18 -8.52
CA ARG A 201 4.56 14.82 -9.66
C ARG A 201 4.93 14.20 -11.00
N ARG A 202 6.22 13.94 -11.22
CA ARG A 202 6.68 13.28 -12.45
C ARG A 202 6.11 11.87 -12.58
N LEU A 203 6.14 11.08 -11.51
CA LEU A 203 5.60 9.72 -11.52
C LEU A 203 4.09 9.72 -11.75
N HIS A 204 3.33 10.60 -11.10
CA HIS A 204 1.89 10.76 -11.35
C HIS A 204 1.63 11.07 -12.84
N HIS A 205 2.41 11.95 -13.46
CA HIS A 205 2.28 12.22 -14.90
C HIS A 205 2.56 10.97 -15.76
N GLN A 206 3.61 10.20 -15.43
CA GLN A 206 3.95 8.97 -16.16
C GLN A 206 2.87 7.90 -16.01
N VAL A 207 2.30 7.75 -14.81
CA VAL A 207 1.21 6.80 -14.54
C VAL A 207 -0.04 7.20 -15.32
N ALA A 208 -0.41 8.48 -15.37
CA ALA A 208 -1.54 8.96 -16.17
C ALA A 208 -1.37 8.58 -17.65
N GLN A 209 -0.19 8.83 -18.22
CA GLN A 209 0.12 8.47 -19.60
C GLN A 209 0.12 6.96 -19.86
N ALA A 210 0.60 6.16 -18.90
CA ALA A 210 0.59 4.71 -19.00
C ALA A 210 -0.85 4.17 -18.99
N LEU A 211 -1.70 4.70 -18.11
CA LEU A 211 -3.12 4.35 -18.06
C LEU A 211 -3.83 4.68 -19.39
N GLU A 212 -3.55 5.85 -19.98
CA GLU A 212 -4.08 6.25 -21.30
C GLU A 212 -3.68 5.28 -22.41
N ARG A 213 -2.42 4.85 -22.45
CA ARG A 213 -1.92 3.92 -23.48
C ARG A 213 -2.54 2.54 -23.36
N LEU A 214 -2.62 2.02 -22.13
CA LEU A 214 -3.14 0.68 -21.86
C LEU A 214 -4.65 0.58 -22.08
N HIS A 215 -5.40 1.66 -21.86
CA HIS A 215 -6.86 1.69 -21.97
C HIS A 215 -7.34 2.49 -23.17
N ARG A 216 -6.59 2.51 -24.28
CA ARG A 216 -6.96 3.28 -25.49
C ARG A 216 -8.39 2.98 -25.98
N ASP A 217 -8.78 1.72 -25.93
CA ASP A 217 -10.09 1.26 -26.41
C ASP A 217 -11.19 1.27 -25.33
N GLY A 218 -10.83 1.63 -24.09
CA GLY A 218 -11.71 1.57 -22.91
C GLY A 218 -11.42 2.66 -21.89
N ILE A 219 -10.99 3.84 -22.34
CA ILE A 219 -10.47 4.90 -21.46
C ILE A 219 -11.51 5.38 -20.46
N ASP A 220 -12.79 5.26 -20.82
CA ASP A 220 -13.93 5.65 -20.01
C ASP A 220 -13.96 4.96 -18.63
N GLU A 221 -13.46 3.73 -18.52
CA GLU A 221 -13.42 2.98 -17.25
C GLU A 221 -12.37 3.54 -16.28
N VAL A 222 -11.31 4.16 -16.79
CA VAL A 222 -10.18 4.67 -15.99
C VAL A 222 -10.09 6.20 -15.98
N CYS A 223 -11.03 6.92 -16.60
CA CYS A 223 -11.02 8.38 -16.71
C CYS A 223 -10.87 9.07 -15.35
N GLY A 224 -11.58 8.61 -14.32
CA GLY A 224 -11.48 9.17 -12.97
C GLY A 224 -10.09 9.01 -12.36
N GLN A 225 -9.45 7.85 -12.58
CA GLN A 225 -8.09 7.57 -12.12
C GLN A 225 -7.06 8.41 -12.88
N VAL A 226 -7.18 8.48 -14.22
CA VAL A 226 -6.32 9.30 -15.07
C VAL A 226 -6.40 10.78 -14.66
N ALA A 227 -7.61 11.29 -14.43
CA ALA A 227 -7.81 12.67 -13.96
C ALA A 227 -7.09 12.95 -12.64
N ALA A 228 -7.20 12.05 -11.66
CA ALA A 228 -6.57 12.20 -10.36
C ALA A 228 -5.03 12.20 -10.45
N HIS A 229 -4.43 11.33 -11.29
CA HIS A 229 -2.99 11.38 -11.52
C HIS A 229 -2.55 12.66 -12.24
N TYR A 230 -3.33 13.19 -13.18
CA TYR A 230 -3.01 14.50 -13.78
C TYR A 230 -3.13 15.65 -12.77
N GLU A 231 -4.15 15.65 -11.90
CA GLU A 231 -4.29 16.63 -10.81
C GLU A 231 -3.05 16.61 -9.90
N LEU A 232 -2.66 15.43 -9.42
CA LEU A 232 -1.49 15.24 -8.55
C LEU A 232 -0.16 15.56 -9.26
N ALA A 233 -0.11 15.47 -10.59
CA ALA A 233 1.02 15.90 -11.40
C ALA A 233 1.09 17.42 -11.60
N GLY A 234 0.05 18.17 -11.22
CA GLY A 234 -0.09 19.61 -11.49
C GLY A 234 -0.49 19.92 -12.94
N LYS A 235 -1.11 18.96 -13.64
CA LYS A 235 -1.59 19.04 -15.02
C LYS A 235 -3.09 19.31 -15.04
N ASN A 236 -3.45 20.50 -14.58
CA ASN A 236 -4.85 20.86 -14.29
C ASN A 236 -5.74 20.84 -15.54
N ASP A 237 -5.25 21.28 -16.69
CA ASP A 237 -6.04 21.28 -17.93
C ASP A 237 -6.40 19.86 -18.37
N GLU A 238 -5.41 18.96 -18.36
CA GLU A 238 -5.61 17.54 -18.64
C GLU A 238 -6.53 16.88 -17.60
N ALA A 239 -6.33 17.17 -16.32
CA ALA A 239 -7.18 16.66 -15.23
C ALA A 239 -8.64 17.09 -15.40
N LEU A 240 -8.90 18.36 -15.74
CA LEU A 240 -10.25 18.89 -15.96
C LEU A 240 -10.95 18.19 -17.13
N ALA A 241 -10.23 17.91 -18.22
CA ALA A 241 -10.81 17.19 -19.36
C ALA A 241 -11.27 15.79 -18.95
N TYR A 242 -10.43 15.03 -18.25
CA TYR A 242 -10.76 13.68 -17.79
C TYR A 242 -11.81 13.66 -16.67
N TYR A 243 -11.81 14.61 -15.74
CA TYR A 243 -12.86 14.70 -14.72
C TYR A 243 -14.24 14.97 -15.34
N ARG A 244 -14.32 15.82 -16.37
CA ARG A 244 -15.59 16.05 -17.09
C ARG A 244 -16.05 14.80 -17.82
N GLN A 245 -15.13 14.06 -18.44
CA GLN A 245 -15.46 12.80 -19.11
C GLN A 245 -15.92 11.74 -18.11
N ALA A 246 -15.23 11.60 -16.97
CA ALA A 246 -15.61 10.70 -15.88
C ALA A 246 -17.00 11.06 -15.31
N ALA A 247 -17.28 12.35 -15.09
CA ALA A 247 -18.59 12.81 -14.62
C ALA A 247 -19.71 12.51 -15.63
N ALA A 248 -19.46 12.69 -16.92
CA ALA A 248 -20.41 12.36 -17.98
C ALA A 248 -20.68 10.85 -18.07
N MET A 249 -19.65 10.01 -17.91
CA MET A 249 -19.80 8.56 -17.89
C MET A 249 -20.58 8.09 -16.66
N ALA A 250 -20.22 8.57 -15.47
CA ALA A 250 -20.95 8.28 -14.23
C ALA A 250 -22.43 8.65 -14.34
N ASN A 251 -22.76 9.78 -14.97
CA ASN A 251 -24.15 10.15 -15.25
C ASN A 251 -24.86 9.16 -16.20
N ARG A 252 -24.18 8.69 -17.25
CA ARG A 252 -24.74 7.67 -18.17
C ARG A 252 -25.02 6.35 -17.48
N LEU A 253 -24.19 5.99 -16.49
CA LEU A 253 -24.35 4.79 -15.67
C LEU A 253 -25.27 4.99 -14.45
N PHE A 254 -25.91 6.15 -14.33
CA PHE A 254 -26.74 6.55 -13.18
C PHE A 254 -26.00 6.54 -11.82
N ALA A 255 -24.67 6.63 -11.84
CA ALA A 255 -23.81 6.79 -10.67
C ALA A 255 -23.74 8.28 -10.27
N CYS A 256 -24.86 8.84 -9.81
CA CYS A 256 -24.97 10.28 -9.52
C CYS A 256 -23.97 10.77 -8.45
N ALA A 257 -23.70 9.97 -7.42
CA ALA A 257 -22.75 10.34 -6.37
C ALA A 257 -21.32 10.51 -6.91
N GLU A 258 -20.86 9.61 -7.76
CA GLU A 258 -19.55 9.70 -8.42
C GLU A 258 -19.50 10.88 -9.38
N SER A 259 -20.57 11.12 -10.14
CA SER A 259 -20.64 12.27 -11.03
C SER A 259 -20.49 13.59 -10.27
N ILE A 260 -21.22 13.75 -9.16
CA ILE A 260 -21.10 14.93 -8.29
C ILE A 260 -19.67 15.06 -7.73
N ALA A 261 -19.05 13.95 -7.31
CA ALA A 261 -17.67 13.97 -6.82
C ALA A 261 -16.67 14.48 -7.88
N TYR A 262 -16.78 13.99 -9.12
CA TYR A 262 -15.92 14.46 -10.22
C TYR A 262 -16.21 15.92 -10.62
N MET A 263 -17.47 16.36 -10.56
CA MET A 263 -17.83 17.77 -10.80
C MET A 263 -17.29 18.69 -9.70
N ASN A 264 -17.35 18.27 -8.44
CA ASN A 264 -16.76 19.03 -7.32
C ASN A 264 -15.24 19.15 -7.46
N LYS A 265 -14.56 18.09 -7.91
CA LYS A 265 -13.13 18.14 -8.27
C LYS A 265 -12.85 19.15 -9.38
N THR A 266 -13.67 19.16 -10.42
CA THR A 266 -13.59 20.14 -11.51
C THR A 266 -13.71 21.57 -10.98
N LEU A 267 -14.69 21.85 -10.11
CA LEU A 267 -14.89 23.17 -9.51
C LEU A 267 -13.70 23.58 -8.64
N SER A 268 -13.21 22.69 -7.78
CA SER A 268 -12.06 22.96 -6.90
C SER A 268 -10.80 23.34 -7.68
N ILE A 269 -10.53 22.69 -8.82
CA ILE A 269 -9.38 23.01 -9.67
C ILE A 269 -9.56 24.38 -10.33
N LEU A 270 -10.78 24.72 -10.78
CA LEU A 270 -11.07 26.02 -11.38
C LEU A 270 -11.01 27.18 -10.38
N GLU A 271 -11.44 26.97 -9.14
CA GLU A 271 -11.38 27.98 -8.07
C GLU A 271 -9.95 28.27 -7.59
N THR A 272 -9.07 27.28 -7.69
CA THR A 272 -7.65 27.41 -7.29
C THR A 272 -6.73 27.82 -8.44
N SER A 273 -7.26 27.84 -9.68
CA SER A 273 -6.54 28.33 -10.86
C SER A 273 -6.75 29.86 -10.99
N PRO A 274 -5.67 30.64 -11.15
CA PRO A 274 -5.72 32.11 -11.23
C PRO A 274 -6.37 32.64 -12.51
#